data_AF-A0A821FXQ5-F1
#
_entry.id   AF-A0A821FXQ5-F1
#
_cell.length_a   1.000
_cell.length_b   1.000
_cell.length_c   1.000
_cell.angle_alpha   90.00
_cell.angle_beta   90.00
_cell.angle_gamma   90.00
#
_symmetry.space_group_name_H-M   'P 1'
#
loop_
_entity.id
_entity.type
_entity.pdbx_description
1 polymer ?
#
loop_
_entity_poly.entity_id
_entity_poly.type
_entity_poly.pdbx_seq_one_letter_code
_entity_poly.pdbx_strand_id
1 'polypeptide(L)'
;MEFNKVIRGAKREMNDEETVNNILDAGFLCHVAFQHQGQTMMIPTAYGRKENALYLHGSTKNFMMNQLLSDQTTCIAVTHLDGIVLARTLFDTSVNYRSVVLFGKAVLVEEENERMEGLKTITENIIKGRWNEVAVGTAQQLKATMVIKFIIETASAKIRNEGPKGDDEIKDEVWSGHIPLVIKALKPILDNKFGVELEMSESVKKYWEKNK
;
A
#
# COMPACT_ATOMS: atom_id res chain seq x y z
N MET A 1 -10.02 22.53 8.02
CA MET A 1 -10.83 21.44 7.45
C MET A 1 -10.38 20.17 8.15
N GLU A 2 -11.26 19.43 8.81
CA GLU A 2 -10.93 18.07 9.25
C GLU A 2 -10.83 17.19 8.00
N PHE A 3 -9.60 16.80 7.62
CA PHE A 3 -9.32 16.10 6.36
C PHE A 3 -9.74 14.61 6.37
N ASN A 4 -10.21 14.10 7.50
CA ASN A 4 -10.47 12.67 7.76
C ASN A 4 -11.94 12.25 7.65
N LYS A 5 -12.88 13.18 7.43
CA LYS A 5 -14.32 12.84 7.37
C LYS A 5 -14.74 12.34 5.99
N VAL A 6 -15.27 11.11 5.90
CA VAL A 6 -15.81 10.56 4.66
C VAL A 6 -17.17 11.19 4.32
N ILE A 7 -17.24 12.05 3.30
CA ILE A 7 -18.49 12.73 2.92
C ILE A 7 -19.39 11.83 2.04
N ARG A 8 -18.89 11.30 0.92
CA ARG A 8 -19.69 10.47 0.00
C ARG A 8 -19.58 8.99 0.36
N GLY A 9 -20.70 8.40 0.79
CA GLY A 9 -20.76 6.99 1.20
C GLY A 9 -20.28 6.75 2.63
N ALA A 10 -20.58 7.69 3.54
CA ALA A 10 -20.18 7.67 4.95
C ALA A 10 -20.50 6.36 5.70
N LYS A 11 -21.55 5.63 5.30
CA LYS A 11 -21.84 4.28 5.84
C LYS A 11 -20.74 3.23 5.64
N ARG A 12 -19.72 3.56 4.83
CA ARG A 12 -18.55 2.72 4.52
C ARG A 12 -17.30 3.14 5.31
N GLU A 13 -17.41 4.20 6.11
CA GLU A 13 -16.35 4.70 6.97
C GLU A 13 -16.14 3.73 8.14
N MET A 14 -14.91 3.24 8.29
CA MET A 14 -14.49 2.40 9.42
C MET A 14 -13.12 2.89 9.88
N ASN A 15 -13.12 3.89 10.75
CA ASN A 15 -11.89 4.57 11.19
C ASN A 15 -11.27 3.93 12.44
N ASP A 16 -11.68 2.71 12.81
CA ASP A 16 -10.99 1.98 13.87
C ASP A 16 -9.59 1.57 13.39
N GLU A 17 -8.65 1.58 14.34
CA GLU A 17 -7.24 1.34 14.08
C GLU A 17 -6.99 -0.05 13.46
N GLU A 18 -7.77 -1.05 13.89
CA GLU A 18 -7.64 -2.42 13.40
C GLU A 18 -7.98 -2.50 11.91
N THR A 19 -9.08 -1.89 11.46
CA THR A 19 -9.45 -1.82 10.05
C THR A 19 -8.38 -1.13 9.21
N VAL A 20 -7.87 0.03 9.66
CA VAL A 20 -6.80 0.76 8.94
C VAL A 20 -5.56 -0.11 8.80
N ASN A 21 -5.12 -0.73 9.90
CA ASN A 21 -3.95 -1.59 9.92
C ASN A 21 -4.12 -2.82 9.02
N ASN A 22 -5.29 -3.47 9.04
CA ASN A 22 -5.58 -4.63 8.19
C ASN A 22 -5.53 -4.28 6.68
N ILE A 23 -5.97 -3.09 6.28
CA ILE A 23 -5.87 -2.65 4.88
C ILE A 23 -4.42 -2.34 4.51
N LEU A 24 -3.66 -1.72 5.42
CA LEU A 24 -2.24 -1.43 5.23
C LEU A 24 -1.39 -2.71 5.18
N ASP A 25 -1.73 -3.75 5.95
CA ASP A 25 -0.97 -5.01 5.98
C ASP A 25 -1.36 -5.96 4.83
N ALA A 26 -2.45 -5.66 4.11
CA ALA A 26 -2.87 -6.45 2.95
C ALA A 26 -2.02 -6.20 1.69
N GLY A 27 -1.10 -5.23 1.71
CA GLY A 27 -0.15 -5.00 0.64
C GLY A 27 1.00 -4.09 1.05
N PHE A 28 1.79 -3.69 0.07
CA PHE A 28 3.04 -2.95 0.31
C PHE A 28 3.26 -1.82 -0.68
N LEU A 29 2.26 -1.45 -1.47
CA LEU A 29 2.30 -0.34 -2.42
C LEU A 29 1.33 0.77 -2.00
N CYS A 30 1.81 2.00 -2.05
CA CYS A 30 1.03 3.20 -1.75
C CYS A 30 1.24 4.28 -2.80
N HIS A 31 0.37 5.29 -2.80
CA HIS A 31 0.50 6.51 -3.58
C HIS A 31 0.70 7.68 -2.63
N VAL A 32 1.81 8.38 -2.78
CA VAL A 32 2.16 9.51 -1.91
C VAL A 32 1.89 10.80 -2.66
N ALA A 33 0.97 11.61 -2.14
CA ALA A 33 0.66 12.93 -2.63
C ALA A 33 1.37 14.00 -1.80
N PHE A 34 2.00 14.95 -2.50
CA PHE A 34 2.78 16.05 -1.92
C PHE A 34 2.69 17.28 -2.81
N GLN A 35 3.10 18.43 -2.28
CA GLN A 35 3.15 19.70 -2.98
C GLN A 35 4.60 20.09 -3.31
N HIS A 36 4.77 20.69 -4.49
CA HIS A 36 6.01 21.33 -4.89
C HIS A 36 5.69 22.56 -5.75
N GLN A 37 6.18 23.74 -5.34
CA GLN A 37 5.97 25.00 -6.08
C GLN A 37 4.49 25.28 -6.46
N GLY A 38 3.57 25.01 -5.53
CA GLY A 38 2.13 25.20 -5.74
C GLY A 38 1.46 24.12 -6.60
N GLN A 39 2.20 23.12 -7.09
CA GLN A 39 1.65 21.98 -7.81
C GLN A 39 1.46 20.79 -6.88
N THR A 40 0.34 20.07 -7.04
CA THR A 40 0.12 18.78 -6.39
C THR A 40 0.68 17.67 -7.27
N MET A 41 1.53 16.82 -6.69
CA MET A 41 2.16 15.68 -7.35
C MET A 41 1.79 14.40 -6.61
N MET A 42 1.84 13.27 -7.32
CA MET A 42 1.60 11.95 -6.75
C MET A 42 2.59 10.95 -7.34
N ILE A 43 3.25 10.18 -6.48
CA ILE A 43 4.21 9.16 -6.90
C ILE A 43 3.93 7.84 -6.16
N PRO A 44 3.83 6.70 -6.87
CA PRO A 44 3.69 5.40 -6.24
C PRO A 44 5.03 4.91 -5.66
N THR A 45 4.99 4.27 -4.50
CA THR A 45 6.18 3.67 -3.86
C THR A 45 5.80 2.53 -2.92
N ALA A 46 6.79 1.70 -2.57
CA ALA A 46 6.60 0.66 -1.58
C ALA A 46 6.75 1.20 -0.16
N TYR A 47 6.05 0.58 0.80
CA TYR A 47 6.14 0.93 2.22
C TYR A 47 6.21 -0.31 3.10
N GLY A 48 6.70 -0.10 4.33
CA GLY A 48 6.53 -1.03 5.45
C GLY A 48 5.77 -0.36 6.58
N ARG A 49 4.79 -1.02 7.17
CA ARG A 49 4.10 -0.52 8.37
C ARG A 49 4.75 -1.08 9.62
N LYS A 50 4.94 -0.23 10.62
CA LYS A 50 5.25 -0.64 11.99
C LYS A 50 4.55 0.30 12.94
N GLU A 51 3.73 -0.27 13.83
CA GLU A 51 2.88 0.49 14.76
C GLU A 51 2.04 1.53 13.98
N ASN A 52 2.06 2.80 14.42
CA ASN A 52 1.33 3.91 13.81
C ASN A 52 2.17 4.71 12.79
N ALA A 53 3.10 4.05 12.09
CA ALA A 53 3.97 4.69 11.11
C ALA A 53 4.18 3.84 9.85
N LEU A 54 4.40 4.54 8.73
CA LEU A 54 4.87 3.94 7.48
C LEU A 54 6.33 4.32 7.25
N TYR A 55 7.17 3.35 6.93
CA TYR A 55 8.55 3.55 6.50
C TYR A 55 8.62 3.50 4.98
N LEU A 56 9.28 4.49 4.40
CA LEU A 56 9.61 4.59 2.98
C LEU A 56 11.14 4.64 2.83
N HIS A 57 11.69 4.10 1.76
CA HIS A 57 13.12 4.25 1.45
C HIS A 57 13.37 4.64 0.00
N GLY A 58 14.52 5.26 -0.24
CA GLY A 58 14.92 5.65 -1.57
C GLY A 58 16.31 6.27 -1.58
N SER A 59 16.77 6.70 -2.76
CA SER A 59 18.01 7.47 -2.86
C SER A 59 17.93 8.72 -2.00
N THR A 60 19.05 9.13 -1.40
CA THR A 60 19.19 10.46 -0.76
C THR A 60 18.87 11.63 -1.71
N LYS A 61 18.92 11.40 -3.03
CA LYS A 61 18.53 12.37 -4.06
C LYS A 61 17.08 12.21 -4.54
N ASN A 62 16.27 11.36 -3.91
CA ASN A 62 14.90 11.11 -4.34
C ASN A 62 14.07 12.38 -4.19
N PHE A 63 13.54 12.87 -5.31
CA PHE A 63 12.82 14.15 -5.37
C PHE A 63 11.62 14.19 -4.43
N MET A 64 10.70 13.22 -4.53
CA MET A 64 9.52 13.15 -3.65
C MET A 64 9.92 13.14 -2.19
N MET A 65 10.83 12.25 -1.79
CA MET A 65 11.25 12.12 -0.40
C MET A 65 11.82 13.42 0.17
N ASN A 66 12.65 14.12 -0.60
CA ASN A 66 13.15 15.43 -0.19
C ASN A 66 12.03 16.48 -0.07
N GLN A 67 10.97 16.40 -0.88
CA GLN A 67 9.79 17.27 -0.69
C GLN A 67 9.00 16.91 0.57
N LEU A 68 8.83 15.62 0.89
CA LEU A 68 8.10 15.20 2.09
C LEU A 68 8.73 15.77 3.38
N LEU A 69 10.06 15.97 3.37
CA LEU A 69 10.82 16.53 4.50
C LEU A 69 10.71 18.06 4.65
N SER A 70 10.01 18.77 3.75
CA SER A 70 9.84 20.23 3.82
C SER A 70 8.70 20.68 4.77
N ASP A 71 8.48 19.94 5.86
CA ASP A 71 7.41 20.17 6.86
C ASP A 71 5.99 20.37 6.27
N GLN A 72 5.70 19.71 5.16
CA GLN A 72 4.36 19.73 4.57
C GLN A 72 3.49 18.58 5.07
N THR A 73 2.17 18.80 5.10
CA THR A 73 1.24 17.69 5.30
C THR A 73 1.32 16.75 4.11
N THR A 74 1.63 15.49 4.39
CA THR A 74 1.70 14.43 3.39
C THR A 74 0.41 13.62 3.42
N CYS A 75 -0.10 13.26 2.23
CA CYS A 75 -1.26 12.39 2.07
C CYS A 75 -0.82 11.08 1.42
N ILE A 76 -1.11 9.93 2.05
CA ILE A 76 -0.79 8.61 1.51
C ILE A 76 -2.08 7.82 1.30
N ALA A 77 -2.25 7.26 0.11
CA ALA A 77 -3.39 6.41 -0.23
C ALA A 77 -2.94 4.97 -0.53
N VAL A 78 -3.67 4.00 0.03
CA VAL A 78 -3.56 2.58 -0.30
C VAL A 78 -4.94 2.08 -0.73
N THR A 79 -5.01 1.29 -1.79
CA THR A 79 -6.27 0.77 -2.33
C THR A 79 -6.08 -0.63 -2.87
N HIS A 80 -6.98 -1.54 -2.48
CA HIS A 80 -7.09 -2.90 -2.98
C HIS A 80 -8.43 -3.04 -3.70
N LEU A 81 -8.38 -3.48 -4.96
CA LEU A 81 -9.58 -3.83 -5.72
C LEU A 81 -9.95 -5.28 -5.44
N ASP A 82 -11.14 -5.50 -4.90
CA ASP A 82 -11.61 -6.81 -4.47
C ASP A 82 -12.73 -7.37 -5.37
N GLY A 83 -13.30 -6.56 -6.28
CA GLY A 83 -14.29 -7.07 -7.23
C GLY A 83 -14.99 -6.01 -8.10
N ILE A 84 -15.65 -6.47 -9.15
CA ILE A 84 -16.51 -5.66 -10.04
C ILE A 84 -17.95 -5.94 -9.69
N VAL A 85 -18.77 -4.91 -9.52
CA VAL A 85 -20.18 -5.05 -9.15
C VAL A 85 -21.05 -4.57 -10.30
N LEU A 86 -21.88 -5.46 -10.82
CA LEU A 86 -22.68 -5.26 -12.03
C LEU A 86 -24.15 -5.30 -11.63
N ALA A 87 -24.78 -4.14 -11.60
CA ALA A 87 -26.21 -3.99 -11.34
C ALA A 87 -26.99 -4.07 -12.65
N ARG A 88 -28.33 -4.14 -12.57
CA ARG A 88 -29.22 -4.02 -13.74
C ARG A 88 -29.26 -2.58 -14.30
N THR A 89 -28.74 -1.60 -13.57
CA THR A 89 -28.51 -0.24 -14.08
C THR A 89 -27.02 0.11 -14.10
N LEU A 90 -26.62 0.98 -15.02
CA LEU A 90 -25.27 1.55 -15.01
C LEU A 90 -25.05 2.49 -13.82
N PHE A 91 -26.11 3.07 -13.27
CA PHE A 91 -26.02 3.98 -12.12
C PHE A 91 -25.60 3.24 -10.84
N ASP A 92 -26.09 2.02 -10.65
CA ASP A 92 -25.84 1.20 -9.45
C ASP A 92 -24.63 0.25 -9.60
N THR A 93 -24.05 0.19 -10.80
CA THR A 93 -22.79 -0.52 -11.08
C THR A 93 -21.62 0.13 -10.32
N SER A 94 -20.73 -0.70 -9.77
CA SER A 94 -19.67 -0.24 -8.86
C SER A 94 -18.49 -1.21 -8.79
N VAL A 95 -17.64 -1.07 -7.78
CA VAL A 95 -16.53 -1.99 -7.46
C VAL A 95 -16.48 -2.26 -5.98
N ASN A 96 -16.14 -3.49 -5.60
CA ASN A 96 -15.75 -3.85 -4.24
C ASN A 96 -14.26 -3.52 -4.04
N TYR A 97 -13.93 -2.90 -2.92
CA TYR A 97 -12.59 -2.43 -2.60
C TYR A 97 -12.41 -2.19 -1.12
N ARG A 98 -11.15 -2.11 -0.71
CA ARG A 98 -10.70 -1.58 0.58
C ARG A 98 -9.68 -0.49 0.32
N SER A 99 -9.80 0.63 1.01
CA SER A 99 -8.85 1.74 0.87
C SER A 99 -8.63 2.46 2.18
N VAL A 100 -7.44 3.02 2.36
CA VAL A 100 -7.16 4.01 3.39
C VAL A 100 -6.58 5.26 2.74
N VAL A 101 -6.93 6.41 3.30
CA VAL A 101 -6.25 7.68 3.08
C VAL A 101 -5.71 8.14 4.41
N LEU A 102 -4.41 8.39 4.47
CA LEU A 102 -3.68 8.79 5.66
C LEU A 102 -3.17 10.22 5.49
N PHE A 103 -3.26 11.02 6.54
CA PHE A 103 -2.61 12.32 6.62
C PHE A 103 -1.64 12.34 7.79
N GLY A 104 -0.52 13.01 7.59
CA GLY A 104 0.47 13.17 8.63
C GLY A 104 1.75 13.84 8.14
N LYS A 105 2.85 13.56 8.85
CA LYS A 105 4.15 14.20 8.65
C LYS A 105 5.24 13.17 8.40
N ALA A 106 6.13 13.50 7.47
CA ALA A 106 7.30 12.71 7.16
C ALA A 106 8.53 13.28 7.88
N VAL A 107 9.29 12.41 8.54
CA VAL A 107 10.55 12.77 9.18
C VAL A 107 11.68 11.87 8.67
N LEU A 108 12.88 12.44 8.60
CA LEU A 108 14.08 11.68 8.25
C LEU A 108 14.45 10.76 9.41
N VAL A 109 14.77 9.50 9.10
CA VAL A 109 15.34 8.58 10.08
C VAL A 109 16.86 8.75 10.10
N GLU A 110 17.36 9.50 11.08
CA GLU A 110 18.79 9.81 11.22
C GLU A 110 19.57 8.68 11.92
N GLU A 111 18.99 8.10 12.97
CA GLU A 111 19.61 7.05 13.76
C GLU A 111 19.82 5.77 12.94
N GLU A 112 21.04 5.26 12.95
CA GLU A 112 21.43 4.12 12.10
C GLU A 112 20.62 2.87 12.43
N ASN A 113 20.40 2.59 13.72
CA ASN A 113 19.62 1.43 14.15
C ASN A 113 18.16 1.53 13.69
N GLU A 114 17.53 2.71 13.78
CA GLU A 114 16.17 2.90 13.30
C GLU A 114 16.11 2.83 11.77
N ARG A 115 17.13 3.35 11.07
CA ARG A 115 17.22 3.27 9.60
C ARG A 115 17.26 1.81 9.14
N MET A 116 18.07 0.98 9.80
CA MET A 116 18.13 -0.46 9.51
C MET A 116 16.82 -1.16 9.82
N GLU A 117 16.16 -0.82 10.92
CA GLU A 117 14.85 -1.35 11.26
C GLU A 117 13.76 -0.91 10.25
N GLY A 118 13.82 0.31 9.73
CA GLY A 118 12.92 0.79 8.68
C GLY A 118 13.10 0.02 7.37
N LEU A 119 14.35 -0.19 6.92
CA LEU A 119 14.65 -1.03 5.76
C LEU A 119 14.16 -2.47 5.93
N LYS A 120 14.36 -3.03 7.14
CA LYS A 120 13.86 -4.35 7.50
C LYS A 120 12.34 -4.40 7.48
N THR A 121 11.67 -3.40 8.06
CA THR A 121 10.20 -3.29 8.08
C THR A 121 9.64 -3.28 6.66
N ILE A 122 10.23 -2.50 5.75
CA ILE A 122 9.82 -2.47 4.33
C ILE A 122 10.01 -3.84 3.69
N THR A 123 11.17 -4.46 3.88
CA THR A 123 11.50 -5.77 3.28
C THR A 123 10.56 -6.86 3.77
N GLU A 124 10.33 -6.94 5.08
CA GLU A 124 9.45 -7.94 5.71
C GLU A 124 7.98 -7.73 5.36
N ASN A 125 7.55 -6.49 5.10
CA ASN A 125 6.20 -6.18 4.63
C ASN A 125 5.98 -6.65 3.19
N ILE A 126 7.01 -6.59 2.33
CA ILE A 126 6.94 -7.10 0.95
C ILE A 126 7.00 -8.63 0.96
N ILE A 127 8.01 -9.20 1.61
CA ILE A 127 8.24 -10.64 1.63
C ILE A 127 8.89 -11.06 2.95
N LYS A 128 8.04 -11.59 3.84
CA LYS A 128 8.44 -12.03 5.17
C LYS A 128 9.57 -13.06 5.13
N GLY A 129 10.61 -12.83 5.93
CA GLY A 129 11.81 -13.66 6.07
C GLY A 129 12.94 -13.32 5.10
N ARG A 130 12.67 -12.50 4.05
CA ARG A 130 13.68 -12.21 3.03
C ARG A 130 14.89 -11.47 3.58
N TRP A 131 14.71 -10.63 4.60
CA TRP A 131 15.80 -9.88 5.21
C TRP A 131 16.95 -10.77 5.68
N ASN A 132 16.64 -11.99 6.15
CA ASN A 132 17.63 -12.92 6.69
C ASN A 132 18.31 -13.77 5.61
N GLU A 133 17.87 -13.70 4.35
CA GLU A 133 18.37 -14.55 3.26
C GLU A 133 19.36 -13.82 2.35
N VAL A 134 19.41 -12.50 2.41
CA VAL A 134 20.25 -11.66 1.54
C VAL A 134 20.98 -10.61 2.34
N ALA A 135 22.20 -10.27 1.89
CA ALA A 135 22.93 -9.15 2.47
C ALA A 135 22.18 -7.83 2.20
N VAL A 136 22.10 -6.97 3.22
CA VAL A 136 21.37 -5.70 3.13
C VAL A 136 21.98 -4.75 2.10
N GLY A 137 23.32 -4.74 1.99
CA GLY A 137 24.06 -3.92 1.05
C GLY A 137 25.44 -3.51 1.60
N THR A 138 26.22 -2.85 0.76
CA THR A 138 27.51 -2.26 1.16
C THR A 138 27.30 -0.94 1.93
N ALA A 139 28.31 -0.51 2.68
CA ALA A 139 28.28 0.79 3.37
C ALA A 139 28.00 1.97 2.42
N GLN A 140 28.51 1.92 1.18
CA GLN A 140 28.25 2.95 0.18
C GLN A 140 26.79 2.97 -0.29
N GLN A 141 26.19 1.79 -0.51
CA GLN A 141 24.78 1.67 -0.88
C GLN A 141 23.86 2.17 0.25
N LEU A 142 24.18 1.80 1.49
CA LEU A 142 23.44 2.27 2.67
C LEU A 142 23.56 3.79 2.85
N LYS A 143 24.75 4.37 2.67
CA LYS A 143 24.95 5.82 2.72
C LYS A 143 24.19 6.58 1.62
N ALA A 144 23.98 5.94 0.47
CA ALA A 144 23.21 6.51 -0.65
C ALA A 144 21.68 6.34 -0.48
N THR A 145 21.24 5.65 0.58
CA THR A 145 19.83 5.34 0.84
C THR A 145 19.36 6.12 2.06
N MET A 146 18.26 6.86 1.91
CA MET A 146 17.54 7.48 3.01
C MET A 146 16.32 6.64 3.38
N VAL A 147 15.91 6.72 4.65
CA VAL A 147 14.65 6.17 5.13
C VAL A 147 13.85 7.33 5.73
N ILE A 148 12.59 7.41 5.35
CA ILE A 148 11.62 8.36 5.90
C ILE A 148 10.60 7.58 6.72
N LYS A 149 10.28 8.12 7.89
CA LYS A 149 9.16 7.68 8.72
C LYS A 149 8.01 8.65 8.56
N PHE A 150 6.91 8.18 8.01
CA PHE A 150 5.64 8.90 7.95
C PHE A 150 4.81 8.54 9.18
N ILE A 151 4.58 9.53 10.03
CA ILE A 151 3.78 9.40 11.25
C ILE A 151 2.32 9.66 10.87
N ILE A 152 1.44 8.70 11.16
CA ILE A 152 0.03 8.80 10.84
C ILE A 152 -0.64 9.68 11.91
N GLU A 153 -1.12 10.85 11.52
CA GLU A 153 -1.86 11.75 12.41
C GLU A 153 -3.36 11.47 12.34
N THR A 154 -3.87 11.26 11.12
CA THR A 154 -5.27 10.85 10.89
C THR A 154 -5.36 9.86 9.75
N ALA A 155 -6.38 9.01 9.81
CA ALA A 155 -6.68 8.02 8.80
C ALA A 155 -8.19 7.98 8.54
N SER A 156 -8.56 7.75 7.28
CA SER A 156 -9.92 7.40 6.91
C SER A 156 -9.91 6.12 6.09
N ALA A 157 -10.63 5.09 6.54
CA ALA A 157 -10.79 3.86 5.76
C ALA A 157 -12.16 3.79 5.10
N LYS A 158 -12.20 3.13 3.94
CA LYS A 158 -13.42 2.91 3.19
C LYS A 158 -13.45 1.51 2.58
N ILE A 159 -14.52 0.77 2.87
CA ILE A 159 -14.71 -0.60 2.39
C ILE A 159 -16.06 -0.75 1.67
N ARG A 160 -16.06 -1.50 0.57
CA ARG A 160 -17.28 -2.03 -0.08
C ARG A 160 -17.03 -3.50 -0.43
N ASN A 161 -17.90 -4.38 0.03
CA ASN A 161 -17.79 -5.84 -0.15
C ASN A 161 -19.17 -6.49 -0.38
N GLU A 162 -20.08 -5.78 -1.06
CA GLU A 162 -21.49 -6.13 -1.21
C GLU A 162 -21.88 -6.33 -2.69
N GLY A 163 -23.06 -6.88 -2.94
CA GLY A 163 -23.64 -6.95 -4.30
C GLY A 163 -24.17 -5.60 -4.81
N PRO A 164 -24.84 -5.59 -5.97
CA PRO A 164 -25.66 -4.49 -6.45
C PRO A 164 -26.74 -4.09 -5.43
N LYS A 165 -27.14 -2.81 -5.43
CA LYS A 165 -28.23 -2.25 -4.61
C LYS A 165 -28.85 -1.08 -5.36
N GLY A 166 -30.16 -0.87 -5.26
CA GLY A 166 -30.86 0.28 -5.86
C GLY A 166 -31.53 0.01 -7.21
N ASP A 167 -31.39 -1.21 -7.72
CA ASP A 167 -31.91 -1.68 -9.01
C ASP A 167 -33.07 -2.69 -8.86
N ASP A 168 -33.69 -2.76 -7.68
CA ASP A 168 -34.72 -3.75 -7.33
C ASP A 168 -35.99 -3.65 -8.20
N GLU A 169 -36.31 -2.45 -8.69
CA GLU A 169 -37.49 -2.20 -9.53
C GLU A 169 -37.25 -2.50 -11.02
N ILE A 170 -35.99 -2.74 -11.42
CA ILE A 170 -35.62 -3.02 -12.81
C ILE A 170 -35.96 -4.46 -13.15
N LYS A 171 -36.86 -4.63 -14.12
CA LYS A 171 -37.41 -5.93 -14.52
C LYS A 171 -36.68 -6.57 -15.70
N ASP A 172 -35.72 -5.86 -16.30
CA ASP A 172 -34.93 -6.40 -17.41
C ASP A 172 -34.22 -7.69 -17.00
N GLU A 173 -34.30 -8.70 -17.85
CA GLU A 173 -33.66 -10.02 -17.64
C GLU A 173 -32.17 -9.98 -17.99
N VAL A 174 -31.44 -9.06 -17.36
CA VAL A 174 -29.98 -8.96 -17.42
C VAL A 174 -29.35 -9.51 -16.14
N TRP A 175 -28.21 -10.19 -16.28
CA TRP A 175 -27.46 -10.71 -15.15
C TRP A 175 -27.03 -9.59 -14.20
N SER A 176 -27.17 -9.80 -12.89
CA SER A 176 -26.79 -8.86 -11.84
C SER A 176 -26.09 -9.61 -10.71
N GLY A 177 -24.97 -9.06 -10.22
CA GLY A 177 -24.10 -9.71 -9.25
C GLY A 177 -22.77 -9.00 -9.07
N HIS A 178 -21.76 -9.71 -8.57
CA HIS A 178 -20.39 -9.20 -8.55
C HIS A 178 -19.39 -10.29 -8.90
N ILE A 179 -18.29 -9.88 -9.52
CA ILE A 179 -17.14 -10.72 -9.90
C ILE A 179 -16.02 -10.42 -8.89
N PRO A 180 -15.73 -11.34 -7.94
CA PRO A 180 -14.60 -11.17 -7.04
C PRO A 180 -13.28 -11.14 -7.82
N LEU A 181 -12.37 -10.25 -7.39
CA LEU A 181 -11.02 -10.14 -7.94
C LEU A 181 -10.02 -10.40 -6.84
N VAL A 182 -8.95 -11.11 -7.18
CA VAL A 182 -7.83 -11.40 -6.28
C VAL A 182 -6.52 -11.21 -7.04
N ILE A 183 -5.49 -10.75 -6.33
CA ILE A 183 -4.11 -10.76 -6.85
C ILE A 183 -3.54 -12.15 -6.60
N LYS A 184 -2.99 -12.77 -7.64
CA LYS A 184 -2.32 -14.08 -7.55
C LYS A 184 -0.87 -14.00 -7.99
N ALA A 185 0.00 -14.63 -7.21
CA ALA A 185 1.39 -14.86 -7.56
C ALA A 185 1.49 -16.02 -8.55
N LEU A 186 2.06 -15.74 -9.72
CA LEU A 186 2.43 -16.79 -10.68
C LEU A 186 3.72 -17.49 -10.22
N LYS A 187 4.06 -18.60 -10.90
CA LYS A 187 5.29 -19.36 -10.60
C LYS A 187 6.51 -18.41 -10.65
N PRO A 188 7.36 -18.39 -9.60
CA PRO A 188 8.57 -17.59 -9.58
C PRO A 188 9.49 -17.93 -10.77
N ILE A 189 10.00 -16.89 -11.41
CA ILE A 189 10.89 -16.99 -12.56
C ILE A 189 12.33 -16.86 -12.05
N LEU A 190 13.16 -17.86 -12.34
CA LEU A 190 14.57 -17.87 -11.96
C LEU A 190 15.36 -16.84 -12.79
N ASP A 191 16.29 -16.14 -12.15
CA ASP A 191 17.27 -15.29 -12.84
C ASP A 191 18.39 -16.14 -13.44
N ASN A 192 18.38 -16.30 -14.77
CA ASN A 192 19.30 -17.17 -15.49
C ASN A 192 20.73 -16.62 -15.65
N LYS A 193 21.01 -15.38 -15.22
CA LYS A 193 22.33 -14.74 -15.45
C LYS A 193 23.49 -15.46 -14.75
N PHE A 194 23.20 -16.30 -13.77
CA PHE A 194 24.20 -17.03 -13.01
C PHE A 194 24.46 -18.45 -13.54
N GLY A 195 23.68 -18.93 -14.51
CA GLY A 195 23.89 -20.26 -15.14
C GLY A 195 23.73 -21.45 -14.19
N VAL A 196 23.22 -21.23 -12.97
CA VAL A 196 23.01 -22.27 -11.95
C VAL A 196 21.52 -22.37 -11.69
N GLU A 197 20.97 -23.58 -11.74
CA GLU A 197 19.64 -23.87 -11.22
C GLU A 197 19.69 -23.82 -9.70
N LEU A 198 19.24 -22.70 -9.13
CA LEU A 198 19.11 -22.53 -7.69
C LEU A 198 17.68 -22.83 -7.26
N GLU A 199 17.54 -23.53 -6.13
CA GLU A 199 16.24 -23.66 -5.49
C GLU A 199 15.73 -22.30 -4.99
N MET A 200 14.39 -22.15 -4.96
CA MET A 200 13.77 -21.01 -4.30
C MET A 200 14.14 -21.00 -2.82
N SER A 201 14.49 -19.82 -2.31
CA SER A 201 14.66 -19.63 -0.87
C SER A 201 13.33 -19.76 -0.14
N GLU A 202 13.40 -19.94 1.17
CA GLU A 202 12.24 -20.24 2.01
C GLU A 202 11.20 -19.11 1.99
N SER A 203 11.64 -17.84 1.99
CA SER A 203 10.76 -16.68 1.89
C SER A 203 10.00 -16.66 0.56
N VAL A 204 10.66 -17.03 -0.56
CA VAL A 204 10.06 -17.10 -1.89
C VAL A 204 9.05 -18.24 -1.97
N LYS A 205 9.41 -19.44 -1.48
CA LYS A 205 8.50 -20.60 -1.41
C LYS A 205 7.23 -20.23 -0.63
N LYS A 206 7.38 -19.72 0.59
CA LYS A 206 6.26 -19.30 1.45
C LYS A 206 5.39 -18.21 0.83
N TYR A 207 6.01 -17.18 0.25
CA TYR A 207 5.26 -16.11 -0.40
C TYR A 207 4.44 -16.65 -1.58
N TRP A 208 5.04 -17.46 -2.45
CA TRP A 208 4.34 -18.02 -3.60
C TRP A 208 3.21 -18.96 -3.18
N GLU A 209 3.45 -19.87 -2.23
CA GLU A 209 2.44 -20.81 -1.75
C GLU A 209 1.22 -20.12 -1.13
N LYS A 210 1.45 -19.04 -0.37
CA LYS A 210 0.38 -18.24 0.24
C LYS A 210 -0.45 -17.48 -0.78
N ASN A 211 0.13 -17.09 -1.92
CA ASN A 211 -0.48 -16.13 -2.86
C ASN A 211 -0.83 -16.73 -4.24
N LYS A 212 -0.69 -18.03 -4.48
CA LYS A 212 -0.97 -18.66 -5.79
C LYS A 212 -2.47 -18.82 -6.13
#